data_AF-A0A257KWY8-F1
#
_entry.id   AF-A0A257KWY8-F1
#
_cell.length_a   1.000
_cell.length_b   1.000
_cell.length_c   1.000
_cell.angle_alpha   90.00
_cell.angle_beta   90.00
_cell.angle_gamma   90.00
#
_symmetry.space_group_name_H-M   'P 1'
#
loop_
_entity.id
_entity.type
_entity.pdbx_description
1 polymer ?
#
loop_
_entity_poly.entity_id
_entity_poly.type
_entity_poly.pdbx_seq_one_letter_code
_entity_poly.pdbx_strand_id
1 'polypeptide(L)'
;MAPRKRFWNVETIGRMRQLAADGAAHSEVATALGATINSVIAAAAAHGVTIKRHTVAETADLKERERDRDKRKKVNKRLREITALHKAAGLPAVTKTSAAYRNQLPGIGERSKPELRAMLAEAARNTAEMSV
;
A
#
# COMPACT_ATOMS: atom_id res chain seq x y z
N MET A 1 -20.99 -52.08 6.72
CA MET A 1 -20.49 -50.79 6.20
C MET A 1 -20.69 -49.76 7.31
N ALA A 2 -19.63 -49.34 7.99
CA ALA A 2 -19.77 -48.43 9.14
C ALA A 2 -20.30 -47.05 8.69
N PRO A 3 -21.17 -46.40 9.48
CA PRO A 3 -21.67 -45.08 9.15
C PRO A 3 -20.49 -44.09 9.10
N ARG A 4 -20.34 -43.36 7.99
CA ARG A 4 -19.30 -42.33 7.86
C ARG A 4 -19.51 -41.27 8.95
N LYS A 5 -18.55 -41.11 9.86
CA LYS A 5 -18.55 -40.07 10.88
C LYS A 5 -18.51 -38.71 10.19
N ARG A 6 -19.65 -37.99 10.16
CA ARG A 6 -19.71 -36.62 9.65
C ARG A 6 -18.94 -35.73 10.62
N PHE A 7 -18.00 -34.95 10.08
CA PHE A 7 -17.22 -33.98 10.86
C PHE A 7 -18.14 -32.99 11.59
N TRP A 8 -19.11 -32.43 10.87
CA TRP A 8 -20.18 -31.58 11.42
C TRP A 8 -21.25 -32.43 12.11
N ASN A 9 -20.94 -32.84 13.33
CA ASN A 9 -21.84 -33.50 14.28
C ASN A 9 -22.41 -32.49 15.29
N VAL A 10 -23.35 -32.94 16.14
CA VAL A 10 -23.99 -32.07 17.13
C VAL A 10 -22.97 -31.40 18.08
N GLU A 11 -21.91 -32.12 18.45
CA GLU A 11 -20.83 -31.59 19.32
C GLU A 11 -20.02 -30.48 18.66
N THR A 12 -19.57 -30.67 17.42
CA THR A 12 -18.80 -29.66 16.66
C THR A 12 -19.65 -28.44 16.34
N ILE A 13 -20.93 -28.63 16.01
CA ILE A 13 -21.89 -27.54 15.84
C ILE A 13 -22.09 -26.79 17.17
N GLY A 14 -22.20 -27.51 18.29
CA GLY A 14 -22.30 -26.92 19.63
C GLY A 14 -21.06 -26.08 19.98
N ARG A 15 -19.87 -26.60 19.71
CA ARG A 15 -18.61 -25.90 19.92
C ARG A 15 -18.46 -24.67 19.01
N MET A 16 -18.90 -24.77 17.75
CA MET A 16 -18.95 -23.63 16.82
C MET A 16 -19.86 -22.52 17.35
N ARG A 17 -21.04 -22.88 17.90
CA ARG A 17 -21.98 -21.91 18.48
C ARG A 17 -21.42 -21.22 19.72
N GLN A 18 -20.74 -21.96 20.59
CA GLN A 18 -20.07 -21.39 21.77
C GLN A 18 -19.00 -20.38 21.35
N LEU A 19 -18.10 -20.75 20.44
CA LEU A 19 -17.06 -19.85 19.95
C LEU A 19 -17.65 -18.61 19.24
N ALA A 20 -18.76 -18.78 18.52
CA ALA A 20 -19.48 -17.66 17.94
C ALA A 20 -20.07 -16.72 19.00
N ALA A 21 -20.62 -17.27 20.09
CA ALA A 21 -21.15 -16.50 21.21
C ALA A 21 -20.04 -15.76 21.99
N ASP A 22 -18.87 -16.37 22.11
CA ASP A 22 -17.65 -15.75 22.66
C ASP A 22 -17.09 -14.65 21.75
N GLY A 23 -17.66 -14.50 20.54
CA GLY A 23 -17.34 -13.45 19.60
C GLY A 23 -16.09 -13.72 18.77
N ALA A 24 -15.67 -14.99 18.65
CA ALA A 24 -14.55 -15.42 17.83
C ALA A 24 -14.82 -15.20 16.34
N ALA A 25 -13.75 -14.94 15.57
CA ALA A 25 -13.82 -14.82 14.12
C ALA A 25 -13.78 -16.18 13.41
N HIS A 26 -14.15 -16.22 12.13
CA HIS A 26 -14.13 -17.47 11.35
C HIS A 26 -12.74 -18.12 11.32
N SER A 27 -11.66 -17.34 11.31
CA SER A 27 -10.27 -17.85 11.37
C SER A 27 -10.01 -18.59 12.68
N GLU A 28 -10.37 -17.98 13.82
CA GLU A 28 -10.21 -18.56 15.15
C GLU A 28 -11.07 -19.82 15.34
N VAL A 29 -12.32 -19.79 14.87
CA VAL A 29 -13.23 -20.95 14.90
C VAL A 29 -12.69 -22.09 14.05
N ALA A 30 -12.16 -21.79 12.85
CA ALA A 30 -11.54 -22.77 11.97
C ALA A 30 -10.32 -23.43 12.63
N THR A 31 -9.44 -22.64 13.24
CA THR A 31 -8.27 -23.15 13.98
C THR A 31 -8.69 -24.00 15.17
N ALA A 32 -9.68 -23.56 15.96
CA ALA A 32 -10.13 -24.28 17.15
C ALA A 32 -10.82 -25.63 16.83
N LEU A 33 -11.51 -25.72 15.69
CA LEU A 33 -12.20 -26.93 15.24
C LEU A 33 -11.33 -27.83 14.35
N GLY A 34 -10.16 -27.35 13.89
CA GLY A 34 -9.34 -28.07 12.89
C GLY A 34 -10.02 -28.15 11.52
N ALA A 35 -10.81 -27.14 11.16
CA ALA A 35 -11.53 -27.05 9.90
C ALA A 35 -10.98 -25.93 9.01
N THR A 36 -11.34 -25.93 7.73
CA THR A 36 -11.06 -24.79 6.86
C THR A 36 -12.09 -23.68 7.08
N ILE A 37 -11.69 -22.42 6.88
CA ILE A 37 -12.58 -21.24 7.01
C ILE A 37 -13.83 -21.41 6.14
N ASN A 38 -13.68 -21.89 4.89
CA ASN A 38 -14.81 -22.12 3.98
C ASN A 38 -15.79 -23.17 4.51
N SER A 39 -15.29 -24.23 5.16
CA SER A 39 -16.14 -25.25 5.79
C SER A 39 -16.95 -24.65 6.95
N VAL A 40 -16.31 -23.82 7.78
CA VAL A 40 -16.97 -23.11 8.89
C VAL A 40 -18.04 -22.15 8.37
N ILE A 41 -17.75 -21.37 7.32
CA ILE A 41 -18.74 -20.46 6.69
C ILE A 41 -19.96 -21.24 6.20
N ALA A 42 -19.73 -22.35 5.49
CA ALA A 42 -20.82 -23.18 4.97
C ALA A 42 -21.67 -23.79 6.10
N ALA A 43 -21.03 -24.29 7.16
CA ALA A 43 -21.73 -24.85 8.32
C ALA A 43 -22.47 -23.77 9.13
N ALA A 44 -21.86 -22.60 9.33
CA ALA A 44 -22.50 -21.47 10.00
C ALA A 44 -23.74 -21.00 9.24
N ALA A 45 -23.67 -20.90 7.91
CA ALA A 45 -24.82 -20.59 7.06
C ALA A 45 -25.92 -21.66 7.14
N ALA A 46 -25.55 -22.95 7.08
CA ALA A 46 -26.50 -24.06 7.16
C ALA A 46 -27.22 -24.14 8.52
N HIS A 47 -26.58 -23.69 9.61
CA HIS A 47 -27.11 -23.75 10.97
C HIS A 47 -27.56 -22.40 11.53
N GLY A 48 -27.58 -21.34 10.71
CA GLY A 48 -28.04 -20.00 11.08
C GLY A 48 -27.19 -19.30 12.16
N VAL A 49 -25.89 -19.63 12.25
CA VAL A 49 -24.98 -19.06 13.24
C VAL A 49 -24.27 -17.83 12.66
N THR A 50 -24.36 -16.70 13.34
CA THR A 50 -23.66 -15.47 12.91
C THR A 50 -22.27 -15.43 13.54
N ILE A 51 -21.23 -15.53 12.72
CA ILE A 51 -19.82 -15.50 13.15
C ILE A 51 -19.16 -14.24 12.58
N LYS A 52 -18.27 -13.59 13.35
CA LYS A 52 -17.53 -12.42 12.85
C LYS A 52 -16.61 -12.81 11.70
N ARG A 53 -16.65 -12.03 10.62
CA ARG A 53 -15.86 -12.31 9.41
C ARG A 53 -14.35 -12.13 9.61
N HIS A 54 -13.97 -11.12 10.38
CA HIS A 54 -12.59 -10.73 10.62
C HIS A 54 -12.37 -10.43 12.10
N THR A 55 -11.17 -10.73 12.58
CA THR A 55 -10.72 -10.26 13.90
C THR A 55 -10.46 -8.75 13.87
N VAL A 56 -10.43 -8.10 15.03
CA VAL A 56 -10.11 -6.67 15.14
C VAL A 56 -8.71 -6.39 14.56
N ALA A 57 -7.74 -7.28 14.82
CA ALA A 57 -6.40 -7.20 14.26
C ALA A 57 -6.40 -7.29 12.73
N GLU A 58 -7.10 -8.28 12.15
CA GLU A 58 -7.22 -8.41 10.69
C GLU A 58 -7.86 -7.18 10.04
N THR A 59 -8.85 -6.55 10.69
CA THR A 59 -9.46 -5.32 10.18
C THR A 59 -8.50 -4.12 10.24
N ALA A 60 -7.63 -4.05 11.25
CA ALA A 60 -6.63 -3.00 11.36
C ALA A 60 -5.56 -3.14 10.27
N ASP A 61 -5.09 -4.36 10.02
CA ASP A 61 -4.12 -4.67 8.97
C ASP A 61 -4.68 -4.36 7.58
N LEU A 62 -5.95 -4.69 7.32
CA LEU A 62 -6.64 -4.35 6.07
C LEU A 62 -6.69 -2.83 5.86
N LYS A 63 -7.05 -2.07 6.91
CA LYS A 63 -7.07 -0.60 6.86
C LYS A 63 -5.69 -0.01 6.66
N GLU A 64 -4.64 -0.60 7.22
CA GLU A 64 -3.26 -0.16 7.00
C GLU A 64 -2.82 -0.40 5.56
N ARG A 65 -3.06 -1.59 5.01
CA ARG A 65 -2.79 -1.91 3.60
C ARG A 65 -3.54 -1.00 2.63
N GLU A 66 -4.74 -0.58 3.00
CA GLU A 66 -5.52 0.39 2.22
C GLU A 66 -4.89 1.78 2.24
N ARG A 67 -4.52 2.28 3.43
CA ARG A 67 -3.78 3.55 3.59
C ARG A 67 -2.49 3.56 2.77
N ASP A 68 -1.74 2.47 2.77
CA ASP A 68 -0.50 2.37 1.99
C ASP A 68 -0.74 2.32 0.48
N ARG A 69 -1.81 1.65 0.01
CA ARG A 69 -2.22 1.73 -1.39
C ARG A 69 -2.55 3.16 -1.80
N ASP A 70 -3.24 3.91 -0.95
CA ASP A 70 -3.59 5.29 -1.24
C ASP A 70 -2.38 6.23 -1.23
N LYS A 71 -1.42 6.04 -0.31
CA LYS A 71 -0.13 6.74 -0.35
C LYS A 71 0.58 6.48 -1.68
N ARG A 72 0.69 5.21 -2.11
CA ARG A 72 1.32 4.84 -3.39
C ARG A 72 0.63 5.47 -4.59
N LYS A 73 -0.71 5.48 -4.61
CA LYS A 73 -1.50 6.15 -5.67
C LYS A 73 -1.18 7.65 -5.73
N LYS A 74 -1.12 8.33 -4.58
CA LYS A 74 -0.78 9.76 -4.51
C LYS A 74 0.63 10.04 -5.03
N VAL A 75 1.62 9.22 -4.64
CA VAL A 75 2.99 9.34 -5.14
C VAL A 75 3.06 9.12 -6.66
N ASN A 76 2.42 8.06 -7.16
CA ASN A 76 2.38 7.78 -8.60
C ASN A 76 1.68 8.89 -9.40
N LYS A 77 0.61 9.48 -8.84
CA LYS A 77 -0.07 10.62 -9.45
C LYS A 77 0.88 11.82 -9.58
N ARG A 78 1.57 12.19 -8.49
CA ARG A 78 2.56 13.29 -8.49
C ARG A 78 3.68 13.03 -9.49
N LEU A 79 4.20 11.80 -9.56
CA LEU A 79 5.23 11.44 -10.54
C LEU A 79 4.73 11.62 -11.98
N ARG A 80 3.49 11.22 -12.28
CA ARG A 80 2.91 11.44 -13.62
C ARG A 80 2.76 12.91 -13.97
N GLU A 81 2.34 13.74 -13.01
CA GLU A 81 2.23 15.19 -13.19
C GLU A 81 3.60 15.82 -13.47
N ILE A 82 4.63 15.46 -12.69
CA ILE A 82 6.02 15.92 -12.92
C ILE A 82 6.51 15.49 -14.30
N THR A 83 6.30 14.23 -14.67
CA THR A 83 6.70 13.72 -16.00
C THR A 83 5.97 14.45 -17.14
N ALA A 84 4.69 14.77 -16.96
CA ALA A 84 3.92 15.52 -17.94
C ALA A 84 4.42 16.96 -18.09
N LEU A 85 4.75 17.63 -16.98
CA LEU A 85 5.37 18.96 -16.99
C LEU A 85 6.72 18.96 -17.68
N HIS A 86 7.58 17.97 -17.39
CA HIS A 86 8.86 17.82 -18.06
C HIS A 86 8.69 17.63 -19.57
N LYS A 87 7.76 16.75 -19.98
CA LYS A 87 7.45 16.52 -21.39
C LYS A 87 6.93 17.78 -22.09
N ALA A 88 6.04 18.54 -21.45
CA ALA A 88 5.48 19.78 -22.00
C ALA A 88 6.55 20.87 -22.18
N ALA A 89 7.53 20.93 -21.27
CA ALA A 89 8.65 21.86 -21.33
C ALA A 89 9.78 21.40 -22.28
N GLY A 90 9.64 20.24 -22.95
CA GLY A 90 10.70 19.66 -23.77
C GLY A 90 11.93 19.19 -22.97
N LEU A 91 11.81 19.11 -21.65
CA LEU A 91 12.87 18.67 -20.76
C LEU A 91 12.91 17.14 -20.70
N PRO A 92 14.11 16.53 -20.64
CA PRO A 92 14.21 15.08 -20.56
C PRO A 92 13.62 14.56 -19.24
N ALA A 93 13.10 13.34 -19.27
CA ALA A 93 12.54 12.64 -18.11
C ALA A 93 13.65 12.10 -17.18
N VAL A 94 14.62 12.94 -16.83
CA VAL A 94 15.72 12.57 -15.95
C VAL A 94 15.80 13.53 -14.77
N THR A 95 16.21 13.00 -13.62
CA THR A 95 16.36 13.80 -12.40
C THR A 95 17.45 14.86 -12.60
N LYS A 96 17.33 16.00 -11.90
CA LYS A 96 18.33 17.10 -11.92
C LYS A 96 19.75 16.63 -11.55
N THR A 97 19.86 15.47 -10.91
CA THR A 97 21.12 14.83 -10.50
C THR A 97 21.65 13.79 -11.49
N SER A 98 20.88 13.40 -12.51
CA SER A 98 21.31 12.42 -13.50
C SER A 98 22.44 12.95 -14.39
N ALA A 99 23.32 12.07 -14.85
CA ALA A 99 24.38 12.42 -15.80
C ALA A 99 23.81 12.98 -17.12
N ALA A 100 22.69 12.44 -17.59
CA ALA A 100 22.00 12.93 -18.79
C ALA A 100 21.52 14.38 -18.67
N TYR A 101 21.04 14.82 -17.49
CA TYR A 101 20.70 16.22 -17.24
C TYR A 101 21.94 17.11 -17.20
N ARG A 102 23.01 16.66 -16.55
CA ARG A 102 24.28 17.41 -16.45
C ARG A 102 24.94 17.63 -17.81
N ASN A 103 24.85 16.65 -18.70
CA ASN A 103 25.44 16.70 -20.04
C ASN A 103 24.67 17.58 -21.04
N GLN A 104 23.47 18.05 -20.68
CA GLN A 104 22.70 19.01 -21.48
C GLN A 104 23.00 20.46 -21.12
N LEU A 105 23.69 20.70 -20.00
CA LEU A 105 24.16 22.02 -19.66
C LEU A 105 25.44 22.29 -20.46
N PRO A 106 25.57 23.46 -21.12
CA PRO A 106 26.80 23.81 -21.82
C PRO A 106 27.97 23.73 -20.84
N GLY A 107 29.05 23.08 -21.27
CA GLY A 107 30.23 22.92 -20.45
C GLY A 107 30.76 24.27 -19.99
N ILE A 108 31.26 24.37 -18.76
CA ILE A 108 31.78 25.62 -18.18
C ILE A 108 32.86 26.28 -19.08
N GLY A 109 33.54 25.49 -19.93
CA GLY A 109 34.52 25.98 -20.90
C GLY A 109 33.95 26.71 -22.13
N GLU A 110 32.64 26.62 -22.40
CA GLU A 110 31.98 27.30 -23.54
C GLU A 110 31.38 28.66 -23.17
N ARG A 111 31.34 29.01 -21.88
CA ARG A 111 30.78 30.28 -21.39
C ARG A 111 31.88 31.29 -21.11
N SER A 112 31.61 32.54 -21.46
CA SER A 112 32.53 33.64 -21.18
C SER A 112 32.59 33.93 -19.67
N LYS A 113 33.75 34.43 -19.20
CA LYS A 113 33.95 34.82 -17.79
C LYS A 113 32.87 35.78 -17.22
N PRO A 114 32.32 36.76 -17.97
CA PRO A 114 31.20 37.56 -17.48
C PRO A 114 29.92 36.76 -17.25
N GLU A 115 29.59 35.81 -18.13
CA GLU A 115 28.38 34.97 -17.99
C GLU A 115 28.47 34.05 -16.78
N LEU A 116 29.66 33.49 -16.52
CA LEU A 116 29.91 32.69 -15.32
C LEU A 116 29.72 33.51 -14.03
N ARG A 117 30.16 34.78 -14.03
CA ARG A 117 29.96 35.70 -12.89
C ARG A 117 28.49 36.04 -12.68
N ALA A 118 27.74 36.26 -13.75
CA ALA A 118 26.30 36.54 -13.67
C ALA A 118 25.53 35.34 -13.08
N MET A 119 25.83 34.12 -13.55
CA MET A 119 25.22 32.90 -13.05
C MET A 119 25.54 32.65 -11.57
N LEU A 120 26.78 32.95 -11.14
CA LEU A 120 27.19 32.79 -9.74
C LEU A 120 26.49 33.82 -8.83
N ALA A 121 26.29 35.04 -9.32
CA ALA A 121 25.51 36.07 -8.61
C ALA A 121 24.03 35.70 -8.49
N GLU A 122 23.43 35.13 -9.54
CA GLU A 122 22.04 34.67 -9.52
C GLU A 122 21.84 33.48 -8.57
N ALA A 123 22.76 32.50 -8.59
CA ALA A 123 22.73 31.37 -7.67
C ALA A 123 22.88 31.82 -6.20
N ALA A 124 23.71 32.83 -5.93
CA ALA A 124 23.86 33.39 -4.60
C ALA A 124 22.56 34.08 -4.11
N ARG A 125 21.87 34.81 -4.99
CA ARG A 125 20.56 35.42 -4.68
C ARG A 125 19.49 34.38 -4.38
N ASN A 126 19.35 33.38 -5.25
CA ASN A 126 18.38 32.30 -5.06
C ASN A 126 18.64 31.50 -3.77
N THR A 127 19.92 31.34 -3.39
CA THR A 127 20.29 30.66 -2.13
C THR A 127 19.93 31.53 -0.92
N ALA A 128 20.16 32.84 -0.99
CA ALA A 128 19.78 33.79 0.05
C ALA A 128 18.25 33.80 0.25
N GLU A 129 17.47 33.84 -0.82
CA GLU A 129 15.99 33.82 -0.77
C GLU A 129 15.41 32.52 -0.22
N MET A 130 16.09 31.38 -0.42
CA MET A 130 15.69 30.07 0.14
C MET A 130 16.10 29.88 1.61
N SER A 131 16.96 30.76 2.14
CA SER A 131 17.50 30.70 3.52
C SER A 131 16.80 31.64 4.50
N VAL A 132 15.74 32.33 4.05
CA VAL A 132 14.82 33.15 4.86
C VAL A 132 13.55 32.35 5.12
#